data_AF-A0A6P0R9B8-F1
#
_entry.id   AF-A0A6P0R9B8-F1
#
_cell.length_a   1.000
_cell.length_b   1.000
_cell.length_c   1.000
_cell.angle_alpha   90.00
_cell.angle_beta   90.00
_cell.angle_gamma   90.00
#
_symmetry.space_group_name_H-M   'P 1'
#
loop_
_entity.id
_entity.type
_entity.pdbx_description
1 polymer ?
#
loop_
_entity_poly.entity_id
_entity_poly.type
_entity_poly.pdbx_seq_one_letter_code
_entity_poly.pdbx_strand_id
1 'polypeptide(L)' 'MIIPPIYVAAWHFSEGPALLKLDVKCGYINSKGKIVIDFIYNFADSFER' A
#
# COMPACT_ATOMS: atom_id res chain seq x y z
N MET A 1 3.06 1.93 13.20
CA MET A 1 2.04 2.71 12.47
C MET A 1 0.78 1.88 12.42
N ILE A 2 -0.36 2.43 12.86
CA ILE A 2 -1.64 1.73 12.86
C ILE A 2 -2.33 2.08 11.54
N ILE A 3 -2.56 1.08 10.70
CA ILE A 3 -3.26 1.25 9.43
C ILE A 3 -4.76 1.12 9.73
N PRO A 4 -5.61 2.10 9.33
CA PRO A 4 -7.04 2.01 9.59
C PRO A 4 -7.64 0.77 8.90
N PRO A 5 -8.64 0.10 9.52
CA PRO A 5 -9.17 -1.19 9.06
C PRO A 5 -10.02 -1.10 7.76
N ILE A 6 -9.87 -0.02 7.01
CA ILE A 6 -10.47 0.18 5.70
C ILE A 6 -9.74 -0.61 4.60
N TYR A 7 -8.49 -1.02 4.83
CA TYR A 7 -7.69 -1.77 3.86
C TYR A 7 -7.85 -3.27 4.08
N VAL A 8 -8.02 -4.01 2.99
CA VAL A 8 -8.20 -5.46 2.99
C VAL A 8 -6.87 -6.17 3.28
N ALA A 9 -5.76 -5.60 2.79
CA ALA A 9 -4.42 -6.08 3.08
C ALA A 9 -3.40 -4.94 3.04
N ALA A 10 -2.36 -5.08 3.85
CA ALA A 10 -1.19 -4.21 3.85
C ALA A 10 0.06 -5.07 3.88
N TRP A 11 1.00 -4.79 2.98
CA TRP A 11 2.32 -5.42 3.01
C TRP A 11 3.26 -4.65 3.94
N HIS A 12 4.33 -5.32 4.37
CA HIS A 12 5.36 -4.69 5.17
C HIS A 12 6.07 -3.57 4.40
N PHE A 13 6.55 -2.57 5.13
CA PHE A 13 7.48 -1.59 4.60
C PHE A 13 8.84 -2.27 4.42
N SER A 14 9.30 -2.37 3.18
CA SER A 14 10.69 -2.71 2.86
C SER A 14 11.52 -1.42 2.79
N GLU A 15 12.55 -1.33 1.93
CA GLU A 15 13.30 -0.09 1.69
C GLU A 15 12.49 1.01 0.96
N GLY A 16 11.23 0.75 0.66
CA GLY A 16 10.34 1.60 -0.12
C GLY A 16 8.92 1.69 0.44
N PRO A 17 8.02 2.36 -0.28
CA PRO A 17 6.61 2.43 0.11
C PRO A 17 5.97 1.04 0.12
N ALA A 18 5.09 0.80 1.10
CA ALA A 18 4.37 -0.45 1.23
C ALA A 18 3.16 -0.51 0.29
N LEU A 19 2.89 -1.70 -0.22
CA LEU A 19 1.68 -1.99 -0.98
C LEU A 19 0.48 -2.06 -0.03
N LEU A 20 -0.59 -1.36 -0.39
CA LEU A 20 -1.90 -1.44 0.25
C LEU A 20 -2.92 -1.93 -0.75
N LYS A 21 -3.83 -2.78 -0.28
CA LYS A 21 -4.99 -3.22 -1.04
C LYS A 21 -6.27 -2.69 -0.39
N LEU A 22 -7.01 -1.92 -1.17
CA LEU A 22 -8.36 -1.45 -0.85
C LEU A 22 -9.33 -2.14 -1.82
N ASP A 23 -10.07 -3.11 -1.31
CA ASP A 23 -10.99 -3.93 -2.11
C ASP A 23 -10.27 -4.60 -3.31
N VAL A 24 -10.65 -4.29 -4.55
CA VAL A 24 -10.00 -4.80 -5.77
C VAL A 24 -8.83 -3.94 -6.25
N LYS A 25 -8.56 -2.81 -5.59
CA LYS A 25 -7.56 -1.85 -6.02
C LYS A 25 -6.35 -1.80 -5.11
N CYS A 26 -5.20 -1.56 -5.71
CA CYS A 26 -3.90 -1.46 -5.09
C CYS A 26 -3.40 -0.02 -5.17
N GLY A 27 -2.77 0.41 -4.08
CA GLY A 27 -2.09 1.69 -3.95
C GLY A 27 -0.84 1.52 -3.08
N TYR A 28 -0.03 2.56 -2.96
CA TYR A 28 1.19 2.52 -2.17
C TYR A 28 1.18 3.62 -1.11
N ILE A 29 1.63 3.28 0.09
CA ILE A 29 1.75 4.19 1.22
C ILE A 29 3.21 4.29 1.64
N ASN A 30 3.67 5.47 2.04
CA ASN A 30 5.01 5.61 2.63
C ASN A 30 5.00 5.34 4.13
N SER A 31 6.20 5.22 4.71
CA SER A 31 6.39 5.03 6.15
C SER A 31 5.87 6.18 7.02
N LYS A 32 5.54 7.33 6.42
CA LYS A 32 4.91 8.48 7.08
C LYS A 32 3.37 8.42 7.05
N GLY A 33 2.78 7.36 6.50
CA GLY A 33 1.33 7.19 6.41
C GLY A 33 0.66 7.97 5.28
N LYS A 34 1.42 8.50 4.32
CA LYS A 34 0.89 9.22 3.15
C LYS A 34 0.81 8.30 1.94
N ILE A 35 -0.34 8.30 1.27
CA ILE A 35 -0.53 7.64 -0.02
C ILE A 35 0.41 8.29 -1.05
N VAL A 36 1.27 7.47 -1.65
CA VAL A 36 2.21 7.85 -2.71
C VAL A 36 1.62 7.52 -4.07
N ILE A 37 0.87 6.41 -4.16
CA ILE A 37 0.18 5.96 -5.36
C ILE A 37 -1.25 5.62 -4.97
N ASP A 38 -2.20 6.24 -5.66
CA ASP A 38 -3.63 6.03 -5.42
C ASP A 38 -4.08 4.60 -5.72
N PHE A 39 -5.19 4.21 -5.09
CA PHE A 39 -5.86 2.94 -5.29
C PHE A 39 -6.59 2.90 -6.63
N ILE A 40 -5.84 2.86 -7.74
CA ILE A 40 -6.41 2.85 -9.10
C ILE A 40 -6.00 1.61 -9.91
N TYR A 41 -5.05 0.83 -9.41
CA TYR A 41 -4.53 -0.35 -10.11
C TYR A 41 -5.19 -1.63 -9.60
N ASN A 42 -5.58 -2.54 -10.48
CA ASN A 42 -6.19 -3.82 -10.05
C ASN A 42 -5.14 -4.85 -9.63
N PHE A 43 -3.89 -4.65 -10.04
CA PHE A 43 -2.76 -5.53 -9.73
C PHE A 43 -1.54 -4.66 -9.44
N ALA A 44 -0.82 -5.02 -8.40
CA ALA A 44 0.43 -4.40 -8.01
C ALA A 44 1.22 -5.40 -7.18
N ASP A 45 2.54 -5.29 -7.21
CA ASP A 45 3.44 -6.16 -6.46
C ASP A 45 4.29 -5.35 -5.47
N SER A 46 4.97 -6.05 -4.58
CA SER A 46 5.89 -5.46 -3.64
C SER A 46 6.96 -4.67 -4.39
N PHE A 47 7.28 -3.47 -3.89
CA PHE A 47 8.36 -2.70 -4.47
C PHE A 47 9.69 -3.30 -3.99
N GLU A 48 10.36 -4.02 -4.88
CA GLU A 48 11.73 -4.51 -4.68
C GLU A 48 12.69 -3.55 -5.39
N ARG A 49 13.80 -3.22 -4.73
CA ARG A 49 14.85 -2.37 -5.30
C ARG A 49 16.07 -3.21 -5.64
#